data_AF-A0A2R7Y0C0-F1
#
_entry.id   AF-A0A2R7Y0C0-F1
#
_cell.length_a   1.000
_cell.length_b   1.000
_cell.length_c   1.000
_cell.angle_alpha   90.00
_cell.angle_beta   90.00
_cell.angle_gamma   90.00
#
_symmetry.space_group_name_H-M   'P 1'
#
loop_
_entity.id
_entity.type
_entity.pdbx_description
1 polymer ?
#
loop_
_entity_poly.entity_id
_entity_poly.type
_entity_poly.pdbx_seq_one_letter_code
_entity_poly.pdbx_strand_id
1 'polypeptide(L)'
;MIPMTNIGRQNSPITPWLRYLADYFKLIHIPVFFNALKSGFDRSKYRYLKTIAQGAATPLWAATSPDLEGKGGLYCEDLNIARLMTSEEANNFSGGLRPHAVDHNDADRLWQISKNITGLDFE
;
A
#
# COMPACT_ATOMS: atom_id res chain seq x y z
N MET A 1 4.77 -1.11 2.69
CA MET A 1 5.29 -0.61 1.38
C MET A 1 6.28 -1.62 0.84
N ILE A 2 6.13 -2.06 -0.41
CA ILE A 2 7.15 -2.86 -1.10
C ILE A 2 8.18 -1.88 -1.64
N PRO A 3 9.47 -2.00 -1.31
CA PRO A 3 10.48 -1.07 -1.80
C PRO A 3 10.77 -1.17 -3.30
N MET A 4 10.03 -1.99 -4.05
CA MET A 4 10.32 -2.32 -5.45
C MET A 4 9.56 -1.52 -6.51
N THR A 5 8.37 -0.96 -6.24
CA THR A 5 7.64 -0.33 -7.36
C THR A 5 8.24 1.00 -7.76
N ASN A 6 8.73 1.83 -6.82
CA ASN A 6 9.40 3.13 -7.06
C ASN A 6 8.71 4.08 -8.07
N ILE A 7 7.49 3.77 -8.53
CA ILE A 7 6.65 4.62 -9.37
C ILE A 7 6.31 5.84 -8.50
N GLY A 8 7.00 6.95 -8.78
CA GLY A 8 6.75 8.27 -8.18
C GLY A 8 7.56 8.66 -6.93
N ARG A 9 8.51 7.85 -6.42
CA ARG A 9 9.35 8.26 -5.25
C ARG A 9 10.82 7.84 -5.38
N GLN A 10 11.52 8.41 -6.37
CA GLN A 10 12.92 8.11 -6.73
C GLN A 10 14.04 8.66 -5.80
N ASN A 11 13.80 8.97 -4.52
CA ASN A 11 14.85 9.55 -3.66
C ASN A 11 15.50 8.51 -2.73
N SER A 12 16.10 7.44 -3.28
CA SER A 12 16.95 6.54 -2.48
C SER A 12 18.35 6.43 -3.08
N PRO A 13 19.42 6.64 -2.28
CA PRO A 13 20.81 6.55 -2.74
C PRO A 13 21.28 5.11 -3.02
N ILE A 14 20.39 4.12 -2.88
CA ILE A 14 20.73 2.69 -3.02
C ILE A 14 20.28 2.23 -4.40
N THR A 15 21.23 1.75 -5.21
CA THR A 15 20.97 1.20 -6.55
C THR A 15 20.02 -0.01 -6.49
N PRO A 16 19.20 -0.25 -7.53
CA PRO A 16 18.18 -1.31 -7.54
C PRO A 16 18.70 -2.73 -7.20
N TRP A 17 19.92 -3.08 -7.60
CA TRP A 17 20.50 -4.40 -7.37
C TRP A 17 20.93 -4.63 -5.91
N LEU A 18 21.46 -3.61 -5.22
CA LEU A 18 21.79 -3.71 -3.79
C LEU A 18 20.54 -3.96 -2.94
N ARG A 19 19.39 -3.42 -3.37
CA ARG A 19 18.08 -3.68 -2.74
C ARG A 19 17.59 -5.10 -2.98
N TYR A 20 17.84 -5.68 -4.15
CA TYR A 20 17.54 -7.09 -4.42
C TYR A 20 18.36 -8.02 -3.52
N LEU A 21 19.66 -7.74 -3.37
CA LEU A 21 20.51 -8.47 -2.42
C LEU A 21 20.03 -8.30 -0.98
N ALA A 22 19.64 -7.10 -0.57
CA ALA A 22 19.10 -6.87 0.76
C ALA A 22 17.79 -7.62 1.01
N ASP A 23 16.90 -7.77 0.01
CA ASP A 23 15.70 -8.60 0.13
C ASP A 23 16.04 -10.11 0.16
N TYR A 24 16.96 -10.55 -0.71
CA TYR A 24 17.45 -11.93 -0.77
C TYR A 24 18.03 -12.40 0.57
N PHE A 25 18.84 -11.55 1.21
CA PHE A 25 19.40 -11.81 2.55
C PHE A 25 18.46 -11.40 3.70
N LYS A 26 17.21 -11.00 3.41
CA LYS A 26 16.21 -10.54 4.40
C LYS A 26 16.65 -9.35 5.27
N LEU A 27 17.65 -8.60 4.82
CA LEU A 27 18.19 -7.40 5.49
C LEU A 27 17.21 -6.22 5.48
N ILE A 28 16.15 -6.28 4.65
CA ILE A 28 15.06 -5.30 4.61
C ILE A 28 14.37 -5.05 5.95
N HIS A 29 14.42 -6.04 6.86
CA HIS A 29 13.85 -5.93 8.20
C HIS A 29 14.79 -5.25 9.20
N ILE A 30 16.08 -5.05 8.90
CA ILE A 30 17.01 -4.40 9.83
C ILE A 30 16.59 -2.95 10.12
N PRO A 31 16.30 -2.09 9.12
CA PRO A 31 15.79 -0.75 9.39
C PRO A 31 14.44 -0.77 10.12
N VAL A 32 13.59 -1.75 9.80
CA VAL A 32 12.28 -1.93 10.43
C VAL A 32 12.43 -2.26 11.92
N PHE A 33 13.38 -3.12 12.27
CA PHE A 33 13.69 -3.48 13.66
C PHE A 33 14.14 -2.26 14.46
N PHE A 34 15.08 -1.47 13.93
CA PHE A 34 15.53 -0.25 14.61
C PHE A 34 14.43 0.81 14.73
N ASN A 35 13.57 0.94 13.72
CA ASN A 35 12.41 1.83 13.80
C ASN A 35 11.35 1.33 14.80
N ALA A 36 11.16 0.01 14.91
CA ALA A 36 10.31 -0.60 15.92
C ALA A 36 10.85 -0.30 17.32
N LEU A 37 12.16 -0.46 17.55
CA LEU A 37 12.79 -0.10 18.82
C LEU A 37 12.58 1.38 19.17
N LYS A 38 12.85 2.30 18.23
CA LYS A 38 12.68 3.75 18.44
C LYS A 38 11.24 4.18 18.71
N SER A 39 10.26 3.43 18.20
CA SER A 39 8.83 3.72 18.41
C SER A 39 8.25 3.05 19.65
N GLY A 40 9.03 2.24 20.39
CA GLY A 40 8.50 1.41 21.47
C GLY A 40 7.60 0.28 20.97
N PHE A 41 7.90 -0.26 19.78
CA PHE A 41 7.14 -1.28 19.06
C PHE A 41 5.71 -0.85 18.66
N ASP A 42 5.43 0.44 18.67
CA ASP A 42 4.17 1.01 18.20
C ASP A 42 4.14 1.10 16.67
N ARG A 43 3.38 0.20 16.04
CA ARG A 43 3.22 0.11 14.57
C ARG A 43 2.66 1.37 13.93
N SER A 44 1.93 2.18 14.67
CA SER A 44 1.34 3.42 14.13
C SER A 44 2.38 4.51 13.87
N LYS A 45 3.58 4.40 14.48
CA LYS A 45 4.60 5.46 14.48
C LYS A 45 5.71 5.28 13.45
N TYR A 46 5.75 4.17 12.73
CA TYR A 46 6.80 3.94 11.73
C TYR A 46 6.31 3.18 10.50
N ARG A 47 6.99 3.42 9.38
CA ARG A 47 6.69 2.74 8.13
C ARG A 47 7.27 1.32 8.13
N TYR A 48 6.39 0.33 7.94
CA TYR A 48 6.81 -1.04 7.70
C TYR A 48 7.20 -1.28 6.23
N LEU A 49 8.43 -1.77 6.04
CA LEU A 49 8.93 -2.23 4.75
C LEU A 49 8.59 -3.71 4.58
N LYS A 50 7.88 -4.02 3.50
CA LYS A 50 7.49 -5.38 3.11
C LYS A 50 8.56 -5.94 2.18
N THR A 51 8.84 -7.24 2.28
CA THR A 51 9.60 -7.96 1.24
C THR A 51 8.82 -7.97 -0.08
N ILE A 52 9.46 -8.41 -1.17
CA ILE A 52 8.76 -8.60 -2.46
C ILE A 52 7.58 -9.57 -2.29
N ALA A 53 7.83 -10.72 -1.67
CA ALA A 53 6.82 -11.75 -1.46
C ALA A 53 5.65 -11.24 -0.60
N GLN A 54 5.93 -10.56 0.52
CA GLN A 54 4.90 -9.94 1.37
C GLN A 54 4.09 -8.88 0.61
N GLY A 55 4.74 -8.20 -0.33
CA GLY A 55 4.13 -7.24 -1.20
C GLY A 55 3.17 -7.83 -2.23
N ALA A 56 3.59 -8.91 -2.87
CA ALA A 56 2.80 -9.63 -3.87
C ALA A 56 1.65 -10.46 -3.25
N ALA A 57 1.74 -10.76 -1.96
CA ALA A 57 0.78 -11.60 -1.26
C ALA A 57 -0.66 -11.05 -1.34
N THR A 58 -0.88 -9.77 -1.03
CA THR A 58 -2.24 -9.18 -1.05
C THR A 58 -2.87 -9.13 -2.43
N PRO A 59 -2.19 -8.65 -3.50
CA PRO A 59 -2.73 -8.74 -4.86
C PRO A 59 -3.02 -10.17 -5.30
N LEU A 60 -2.15 -11.13 -4.97
CA LEU A 60 -2.35 -12.53 -5.33
C LEU A 60 -3.60 -13.10 -4.65
N TRP A 61 -3.76 -12.87 -3.35
CA TRP A 61 -4.95 -13.27 -2.61
C TRP A 61 -6.21 -12.58 -3.13
N ALA A 62 -6.14 -11.27 -3.42
CA ALA A 62 -7.27 -10.54 -3.97
C ALA A 62 -7.74 -11.10 -5.33
N ALA A 63 -6.81 -11.62 -6.13
CA ALA A 63 -7.09 -12.19 -7.44
C ALA A 63 -7.58 -13.65 -7.41
N THR A 64 -7.24 -14.42 -6.37
CA THR A 64 -7.47 -15.88 -6.35
C THR A 64 -8.31 -16.39 -5.20
N SER A 65 -8.61 -15.57 -4.19
CA SER A 65 -9.34 -16.01 -3.00
C SER A 65 -10.83 -16.23 -3.29
N PRO A 66 -11.38 -17.43 -3.00
CA PRO A 66 -12.83 -17.67 -3.06
C PRO A 66 -13.63 -16.74 -2.14
N ASP A 67 -13.01 -16.22 -1.07
CA ASP A 67 -13.68 -15.32 -0.12
C ASP A 67 -14.14 -13.99 -0.75
N LEU A 68 -13.63 -13.67 -1.94
CA LEU A 68 -13.93 -12.44 -2.68
C LEU A 68 -14.84 -12.68 -3.90
N GLU A 69 -15.27 -13.92 -4.14
CA GLU A 69 -16.20 -14.23 -5.23
C GLU A 69 -17.50 -13.42 -5.09
N GLY A 70 -17.88 -12.74 -6.19
CA GLY A 70 -19.06 -11.88 -6.23
C GLY A 70 -18.94 -10.56 -5.45
N LYS A 71 -17.77 -10.22 -4.89
CA LYS A 71 -17.57 -8.99 -4.11
C LYS A 71 -16.67 -7.99 -4.85
N GLY A 72 -17.29 -6.99 -5.48
CA GLY A 72 -16.59 -5.86 -6.09
C GLY A 72 -16.34 -4.69 -5.13
N GLY A 73 -15.45 -3.77 -5.52
CA GLY A 73 -15.24 -2.49 -4.81
C GLY A 73 -14.55 -2.57 -3.44
N LEU A 74 -13.97 -3.72 -3.10
CA LEU A 74 -13.29 -3.92 -1.82
C LEU A 74 -11.84 -3.42 -1.85
N TYR A 75 -11.44 -2.72 -0.78
CA TYR A 75 -10.04 -2.40 -0.55
C TYR A 75 -9.37 -3.54 0.24
N CYS A 76 -8.34 -4.15 -0.34
CA CYS A 76 -7.62 -5.26 0.29
C CYS A 76 -6.25 -4.80 0.82
N GLU A 77 -5.94 -5.17 2.06
CA GLU A 77 -4.63 -4.95 2.69
C GLU A 77 -4.26 -6.15 3.55
N ASP A 78 -2.98 -6.56 3.52
CA ASP A 78 -2.43 -7.60 4.39
C ASP A 78 -3.21 -8.92 4.36
N LEU A 79 -3.55 -9.37 3.14
CA LEU A 79 -4.32 -10.60 2.89
C LEU A 79 -5.72 -10.57 3.50
N ASN A 80 -6.31 -9.38 3.65
CA ASN A 80 -7.64 -9.20 4.21
C ASN A 80 -8.37 -8.02 3.55
N ILE A 81 -9.67 -7.92 3.79
CA ILE A 81 -10.46 -6.72 3.50
C ILE A 81 -10.12 -5.67 4.56
N ALA A 82 -9.64 -4.51 4.14
CA ALA A 82 -9.24 -3.47 5.06
C ALA A 82 -10.45 -2.79 5.72
N ARG A 83 -10.30 -2.44 7.00
CA ARG A 83 -11.30 -1.61 7.69
C ARG A 83 -11.19 -0.16 7.26
N LEU A 84 -12.32 0.54 7.28
CA LEU A 84 -12.33 2.01 7.20
C LEU A 84 -11.68 2.57 8.46
N MET A 85 -10.71 3.47 8.26
CA MET A 85 -10.01 4.16 9.33
C MET A 85 -10.86 5.30 9.87
N THR A 86 -10.64 5.68 11.13
CA THR A 86 -11.10 6.98 11.62
C THR A 86 -10.21 8.10 11.07
N SER A 87 -10.71 9.34 11.12
CA SER A 87 -9.93 10.51 10.72
C SER A 87 -8.65 10.70 11.54
N GLU A 88 -8.66 10.27 12.81
CA GLU A 88 -7.48 10.31 13.68
C GLU A 88 -6.43 9.27 13.25
N GLU A 89 -6.87 8.04 12.98
CA GLU A 89 -5.98 6.96 12.55
C GLU A 89 -5.34 7.23 11.18
N ALA A 90 -6.04 7.95 10.30
CA ALA A 90 -5.55 8.29 8.97
C ALA A 90 -4.20 9.05 9.01
N ASN A 91 -3.86 9.72 10.11
CA ASN A 91 -2.59 10.46 10.19
C ASN A 91 -1.37 9.56 10.52
N ASN A 92 -1.60 8.28 10.82
CA ASN A 92 -0.57 7.35 11.29
C ASN A 92 -0.30 6.22 10.29
N PHE A 93 0.62 5.30 10.63
CA PHE A 93 1.01 4.14 9.82
C PHE A 93 0.22 2.86 10.13
N SER A 94 -0.98 2.99 10.70
CA SER A 94 -1.79 1.90 11.25
C SER A 94 -2.32 0.89 10.22
N GLY A 95 -2.26 1.22 8.91
CA GLY A 95 -2.97 0.48 7.86
C GLY A 95 -4.47 0.75 7.88
N GLY A 96 -5.14 0.52 6.76
CA GLY A 96 -6.57 0.68 6.58
C GLY A 96 -6.97 1.59 5.41
N LEU A 97 -8.26 1.56 5.10
CA LEU A 97 -8.88 2.39 4.08
C LEU A 97 -9.12 3.80 4.62
N ARG A 98 -8.58 4.82 3.97
CA ARG A 98 -8.75 6.21 4.40
C ARG A 98 -10.16 6.70 4.06
N PRO A 99 -10.82 7.50 4.91
CA PRO A 99 -12.19 7.98 4.66
C PRO A 99 -12.40 8.68 3.31
N HIS A 100 -11.43 9.51 2.88
CA HIS A 100 -11.54 10.20 1.60
C HIS A 100 -11.49 9.26 0.38
N ALA A 101 -10.98 8.03 0.54
CA ALA A 101 -10.86 7.09 -0.56
C ALA A 101 -12.20 6.45 -0.95
N VAL A 102 -13.25 6.65 -0.14
CA VAL A 102 -14.62 6.19 -0.44
C VAL A 102 -15.59 7.33 -0.75
N ASP A 103 -15.09 8.56 -0.90
CA ASP A 103 -15.94 9.69 -1.30
C ASP A 103 -16.31 9.60 -2.78
N HIS A 104 -17.60 9.38 -3.06
CA HIS A 104 -18.10 9.25 -4.42
C HIS A 104 -18.00 10.55 -5.23
N ASN A 105 -18.17 11.72 -4.59
CA ASN A 105 -18.08 13.00 -5.31
C ASN A 105 -16.65 13.26 -5.77
N ASP A 106 -15.67 12.94 -4.92
CA ASP A 106 -14.26 13.03 -5.28
C ASP A 106 -13.88 12.01 -6.36
N ALA A 107 -14.43 10.79 -6.29
CA ALA A 107 -14.24 9.77 -7.33
C ALA A 107 -14.80 10.21 -8.69
N ASP A 108 -16.03 10.73 -8.72
CA ASP A 108 -16.66 11.24 -9.94
C ASP A 108 -15.89 12.43 -10.52
N ARG A 109 -15.48 13.37 -9.66
CA ARG A 109 -14.66 14.51 -10.06
C ARG A 109 -13.33 14.05 -10.66
N LEU A 110 -12.66 13.10 -10.01
CA LEU A 110 -11.39 12.56 -10.51
C LEU A 110 -11.59 11.88 -11.86
N TRP A 111 -12.66 11.10 -12.02
CA TRP A 111 -13.00 10.46 -13.29
C TRP A 111 -13.17 11.48 -14.41
N GLN A 112 -13.96 12.54 -14.21
CA GLN A 112 -14.14 13.59 -15.23
C GLN A 112 -12.83 14.28 -15.62
N ILE A 113 -11.96 14.56 -14.64
CA ILE A 113 -10.63 15.12 -14.91
C ILE A 113 -9.79 14.13 -15.74
N SER A 114 -9.79 12.85 -15.37
CA SER A 114 -9.07 11.81 -16.11
C SER A 114 -9.55 11.69 -17.55
N LYS A 115 -10.86 11.75 -17.80
CA LYS A 115 -11.43 11.76 -19.15
C LYS A 115 -10.95 12.95 -19.97
N ASN A 116 -11.02 14.15 -19.39
CA ASN A 116 -10.61 15.38 -20.07
C ASN A 116 -9.11 15.38 -20.42
N ILE A 117 -8.26 14.85 -19.54
CA ILE A 117 -6.80 14.83 -19.74
C ILE A 117 -6.39 13.75 -20.75
N THR A 118 -7.03 12.58 -20.71
CA THR A 118 -6.67 11.46 -21.58
C THR A 118 -7.37 11.49 -22.93
N GLY A 119 -8.48 12.22 -23.04
CA GLY A 119 -9.36 12.20 -24.21
C GLY A 119 -10.11 10.88 -24.40
N LEU A 120 -10.09 10.00 -23.39
CA LEU A 120 -10.76 8.71 -23.40
C LEU A 120 -12.04 8.79 -22.57
N ASP A 121 -13.17 8.39 -23.15
CA ASP A 121 -14.42 8.16 -22.44
C ASP A 121 -14.74 6.67 -22.53
N PHE A 122 -14.87 6.02 -21.38
CA PHE A 122 -15.22 4.61 -21.30
C PHE A 122 -16.67 4.53 -20.84
N GLU A 123 -17.53 3.93 -21.67
CA GLU A 123 -18.93 3.60 -21.35
C GLU A 123 -19.04 2.33 -20.50
#